data_AF-A0A353PYB1-F1
#
_entry.id   AF-A0A353PYB1-F1
#
_cell.length_a   1.000
_cell.length_b   1.000
_cell.length_c   1.000
_cell.angle_alpha   90.00
_cell.angle_beta   90.00
_cell.angle_gamma   90.00
#
_symmetry.space_group_name_H-M   'P 1'
#
loop_
_entity.id
_entity.type
_entity.pdbx_description
1 polymer ?
#
loop_
_entity_poly.entity_id
_entity_poly.type
_entity_poly.pdbx_seq_one_letter_code
_entity_poly.pdbx_strand_id
1 'polypeptide(L)'
;MIILIKVVNKLSVIFAVLSFIMSDNVSKLTGNLLYLWLCLSSFLILKFKEKNKAASYIFSILIFLPLFIPSSTAELIYKIVVVTFCLVLTYIGSKNISYGQSLEEVKKETIAIGVLFIISFLGNSLKYFEDSSAEYVMVYFVSSIILLRMQRYYDNVKDNNKANIQRFNIIAPLLILCITIILSLETVRNAVLNFLVKAYLIFADILGTLLTWLFYAIGFLIMIASNAIKKLIERLDKKDLPPEEESFNDIKHFAEKNKGKLQGIHDSKMLALIFKIALIALILYIFYRIYKKNYGKNAKEEKDYEAEEREFIKKEDNVKHTLFNRIINTFNFNKEENEIRNKYKKFMKICIKKGIPINGSDTTGDINTKSKGAFNSSNLNVLRCIYIKVRYGNKNINEEEEKKFNLNYDEIKSQK
;
A
#
# COMPACT_ATOMS: atom_id res chain seq x y z
N MET A 1 1.77 -22.17 -9.61
CA MET A 1 2.61 -20.97 -9.39
C MET A 1 2.02 -20.05 -8.33
N ILE A 2 0.73 -19.66 -8.41
CA ILE A 2 0.06 -18.82 -7.40
C ILE A 2 0.18 -19.41 -5.98
N ILE A 3 -0.02 -20.73 -5.84
CA ILE A 3 0.14 -21.44 -4.56
C ILE A 3 1.54 -21.25 -3.96
N LEU A 4 2.60 -21.34 -4.77
CA LEU A 4 3.98 -21.16 -4.31
C LEU A 4 4.19 -19.73 -3.81
N ILE A 5 3.80 -18.74 -4.60
CA ILE A 5 3.97 -17.32 -4.26
C ILE A 5 3.20 -16.99 -2.97
N LYS A 6 2.01 -17.57 -2.79
CA LYS A 6 1.21 -17.39 -1.58
C LYS A 6 1.88 -18.01 -0.34
N VAL A 7 2.46 -19.20 -0.46
CA VAL A 7 3.22 -19.84 0.62
C VAL A 7 4.43 -18.98 1.00
N VAL A 8 5.23 -18.57 0.01
CA VAL A 8 6.38 -17.69 0.19
C VAL A 8 5.96 -16.41 0.91
N ASN A 9 4.89 -15.77 0.44
CA ASN A 9 4.37 -14.54 1.03
C ASN A 9 3.99 -14.69 2.51
N LYS A 10 3.17 -15.69 2.85
CA LYS A 10 2.75 -15.92 4.24
C LYS A 10 3.93 -16.24 5.14
N LEU A 11 4.79 -17.16 4.71
CA LEU A 11 5.98 -17.56 5.47
C LEU A 11 6.94 -16.40 5.69
N SER A 12 7.11 -15.52 4.71
CA SER A 12 7.98 -14.34 4.86
C SER A 12 7.55 -13.43 6.01
N VAL A 13 6.25 -13.17 6.21
CA VAL A 13 5.77 -12.35 7.33
C VAL A 13 6.10 -12.98 8.67
N ILE A 14 5.88 -14.29 8.78
CA ILE A 14 6.08 -15.02 10.04
C ILE A 14 7.56 -15.09 10.40
N PHE A 15 8.41 -15.39 9.41
CA PHE A 15 9.85 -15.38 9.59
C PHE A 15 10.35 -13.97 9.95
N ALA A 16 9.86 -12.92 9.28
CA ALA A 16 10.22 -11.55 9.65
C ALA A 16 9.89 -11.24 11.12
N VAL A 17 8.69 -11.62 11.59
CA VAL A 17 8.27 -11.35 12.98
C VAL A 17 9.06 -12.21 13.97
N LEU A 18 9.22 -13.51 13.72
CA LEU A 18 9.88 -14.42 14.65
C LEU A 18 11.38 -14.20 14.70
N SER A 19 12.03 -13.94 13.56
CA SER A 19 13.46 -13.62 13.51
C SER A 19 13.77 -12.28 14.18
N PHE A 20 12.86 -11.31 14.17
CA PHE A 20 13.02 -10.09 14.97
C PHE A 20 12.99 -10.38 16.47
N ILE A 21 12.01 -11.18 16.92
CA ILE A 21 11.81 -11.50 18.35
C ILE A 21 12.95 -12.36 18.90
N MET A 22 13.45 -13.31 18.09
CA MET A 22 14.45 -14.31 18.50
C MET A 22 15.86 -14.01 17.96
N SER A 23 16.12 -12.76 17.55
CA SER A 23 17.32 -12.33 16.81
C SER A 23 18.65 -12.80 17.42
N ASP A 24 18.76 -12.87 18.75
CA ASP A 24 20.02 -13.22 19.43
C ASP A 24 20.28 -14.72 19.50
N ASN A 25 19.27 -15.55 19.23
CA ASN A 25 19.30 -16.97 19.55
C ASN A 25 19.38 -17.88 18.32
N VAL A 26 19.20 -17.36 17.11
CA VAL A 26 19.13 -18.17 15.89
C VAL A 26 20.19 -17.71 14.91
N SER A 27 21.07 -18.63 14.53
CA SER A 27 22.05 -18.36 13.47
C SER A 27 21.35 -18.05 12.14
N LYS A 28 21.76 -16.95 11.50
CA LYS A 28 21.16 -16.44 10.25
C LYS A 28 21.09 -17.48 9.13
N LEU A 29 22.17 -18.26 8.96
CA LEU A 29 22.23 -19.36 7.99
C LEU A 29 21.15 -20.43 8.26
N THR A 30 20.96 -20.81 9.52
CA THR A 30 19.98 -21.82 9.91
C THR A 30 18.56 -21.33 9.71
N GLY A 31 18.30 -20.05 9.99
CA GLY A 31 17.01 -19.40 9.70
C GLY A 31 16.68 -19.42 8.20
N ASN A 32 17.62 -19.02 7.36
CA ASN A 32 17.43 -18.95 5.90
C ASN A 32 17.24 -20.34 5.27
N LEU A 33 18.00 -21.34 5.71
CA LEU A 33 17.83 -22.74 5.26
C LEU A 33 16.48 -23.31 5.70
N LEU A 34 16.06 -23.06 6.94
CA LEU A 34 14.76 -23.47 7.46
C LEU A 34 13.62 -22.83 6.65
N TYR A 35 13.74 -21.54 6.34
CA TYR A 35 12.77 -20.82 5.51
C TYR A 35 12.58 -21.47 4.13
N LEU A 36 13.68 -21.74 3.42
CA LEU A 36 13.64 -22.38 2.11
C LEU A 36 13.05 -23.79 2.17
N TRP A 37 13.45 -24.57 3.16
CA TRP A 37 12.93 -25.92 3.37
C TRP A 37 11.42 -25.92 3.62
N LEU A 38 10.94 -25.01 4.47
CA LEU A 38 9.52 -24.90 4.81
C LEU A 38 8.67 -24.35 3.66
N CYS A 39 9.22 -23.43 2.86
CA CYS A 39 8.56 -22.99 1.63
C CYS A 39 8.39 -24.15 0.64
N LEU A 40 9.44 -24.94 0.42
CA LEU A 40 9.44 -26.04 -0.54
C LEU A 40 8.52 -27.18 -0.09
N SER A 41 8.62 -27.60 1.17
CA SER A 41 7.75 -28.65 1.74
C SER A 41 6.28 -28.22 1.75
N SER A 42 5.97 -27.00 2.20
CA SER A 42 4.59 -26.48 2.19
C SER A 42 4.00 -26.39 0.77
N PHE A 43 4.81 -26.00 -0.21
CA PHE A 43 4.39 -25.99 -1.61
C PHE A 43 4.09 -27.39 -2.14
N LEU A 44 4.96 -28.38 -1.86
CA LEU A 44 4.77 -29.76 -2.29
C LEU A 44 3.49 -30.35 -1.67
N ILE A 45 3.27 -30.15 -0.38
CA ILE A 45 2.04 -30.60 0.31
C ILE A 45 0.81 -30.04 -0.39
N LEU A 46 0.73 -28.71 -0.58
CA LEU A 46 -0.45 -28.09 -1.19
C LEU A 46 -0.65 -28.52 -2.66
N LYS A 47 0.43 -28.69 -3.43
CA LYS A 47 0.36 -29.14 -4.82
C LYS A 47 -0.15 -30.58 -4.95
N PHE A 48 0.28 -31.47 -4.05
CA PHE A 48 -0.10 -32.88 -4.09
C PHE A 48 -1.40 -33.17 -3.33
N LYS A 49 -1.84 -32.30 -2.40
CA LYS A 49 -3.12 -32.44 -1.68
C LYS A 49 -4.33 -32.58 -2.62
N GLU A 50 -4.31 -31.92 -3.77
CA GLU A 50 -5.37 -32.01 -4.78
C GLU A 50 -5.26 -33.23 -5.71
N LYS A 51 -4.03 -33.73 -5.96
CA LYS A 51 -3.78 -34.81 -6.94
C LYS A 51 -3.65 -36.20 -6.32
N ASN A 52 -3.00 -36.32 -5.15
CA ASN A 52 -2.73 -37.57 -4.48
C ASN A 52 -2.59 -37.36 -2.96
N LYS A 53 -3.60 -37.81 -2.21
CA LYS A 53 -3.65 -37.66 -0.75
C LYS A 53 -2.50 -38.40 -0.06
N ALA A 54 -2.09 -39.57 -0.54
CA ALA A 54 -0.99 -40.35 0.06
C ALA A 54 0.35 -39.61 -0.06
N ALA A 55 0.64 -39.04 -1.24
CA ALA A 55 1.84 -38.23 -1.44
C ALA A 55 1.84 -36.99 -0.53
N SER A 56 0.68 -36.34 -0.33
CA SER A 56 0.55 -35.21 0.60
C SER A 56 0.91 -35.59 2.04
N TYR A 57 0.54 -36.79 2.52
CA TYR A 57 0.93 -37.23 3.86
C TYR A 57 2.43 -37.46 4.00
N ILE A 58 3.08 -38.03 2.97
CA ILE A 58 4.54 -38.20 2.95
C ILE A 58 5.24 -36.85 3.02
N PHE A 59 4.79 -35.85 2.23
CA PHE A 59 5.37 -34.51 2.28
C PHE A 59 5.13 -33.79 3.61
N SER A 60 4.04 -34.08 4.33
CA SER A 60 3.83 -33.56 5.68
C SER A 60 4.88 -34.05 6.66
N ILE A 61 5.42 -35.26 6.49
CA ILE A 61 6.53 -35.77 7.32
C ILE A 61 7.80 -34.94 7.11
N LEU A 62 8.07 -34.48 5.87
CA LEU A 62 9.24 -33.65 5.56
C LEU A 62 9.25 -32.30 6.29
N ILE A 63 8.10 -31.75 6.69
CA ILE A 63 8.03 -30.52 7.50
C ILE A 63 8.72 -30.70 8.85
N PHE A 64 8.67 -31.90 9.44
CA PHE A 64 9.23 -32.17 10.77
C PHE A 64 10.74 -32.43 10.77
N LEU A 65 11.33 -32.71 9.60
CA LEU A 65 12.75 -33.07 9.47
C LEU A 65 13.72 -32.06 10.12
N PRO A 66 13.51 -30.73 10.02
CA PRO A 66 14.39 -29.75 10.65
C PRO A 66 14.42 -29.78 12.18
N LEU A 67 13.43 -30.41 12.84
CA LEU A 67 13.37 -30.55 14.29
C LEU A 67 14.40 -31.55 14.83
N PHE A 68 14.86 -32.49 14.01
CA PHE A 68 15.85 -33.50 14.41
C PHE A 68 17.30 -32.99 14.32
N ILE A 69 17.53 -31.82 13.72
CA ILE A 69 18.85 -31.21 13.67
C ILE A 69 19.19 -30.66 15.07
N PRO A 70 20.29 -31.08 15.70
CA PRO A 70 20.67 -30.62 17.04
C PRO A 70 20.80 -29.10 17.07
N SER A 71 20.18 -28.47 18.07
CA SER A 71 20.04 -27.01 18.18
C SER A 71 20.03 -26.58 19.63
N SER A 72 20.24 -25.30 19.90
CA SER A 72 20.01 -24.72 21.23
C SER A 72 18.52 -24.82 21.63
N THR A 73 18.20 -24.67 22.92
CA THR A 73 16.80 -24.70 23.41
C THR A 73 15.95 -23.61 22.76
N ALA A 74 16.50 -22.41 22.56
CA ALA A 74 15.83 -21.30 21.90
C ALA A 74 15.62 -21.55 20.40
N GLU A 75 16.60 -22.13 19.70
CA GLU A 75 16.45 -22.54 18.29
C GLU A 75 15.41 -23.64 18.13
N LEU A 76 15.34 -24.59 19.07
CA LEU A 76 14.32 -25.64 19.08
C LEU A 76 12.90 -25.04 19.21
N ILE A 77 12.69 -24.11 20.14
CA ILE A 77 11.41 -23.41 20.30
C ILE A 77 11.06 -22.66 19.01
N TYR A 78 12.01 -21.93 18.42
CA TYR A 78 11.83 -21.24 17.15
C TYR A 78 11.37 -22.20 16.04
N LYS A 79 12.07 -23.32 15.86
CA LYS A 79 11.71 -24.35 14.87
C LYS A 79 10.31 -24.92 15.12
N ILE A 80 9.96 -25.23 16.37
CA ILE A 80 8.63 -25.76 16.73
C ILE A 80 7.53 -24.77 16.35
N VAL A 81 7.69 -23.49 16.67
CA VAL A 81 6.70 -22.45 16.36
C VAL A 81 6.50 -22.32 14.85
N VAL A 82 7.60 -22.22 14.09
CA VAL A 82 7.54 -22.07 12.63
C VAL A 82 6.95 -23.33 11.96
N VAL A 83 7.36 -24.52 12.39
CA VAL A 83 6.83 -25.80 11.88
C VAL A 83 5.33 -25.92 12.17
N THR A 84 4.90 -25.59 13.39
CA THR A 84 3.47 -25.60 13.76
C THR A 84 2.67 -24.66 12.86
N PHE A 85 3.19 -23.46 12.61
CA PHE A 85 2.54 -22.51 11.73
C PHE A 85 2.43 -23.04 10.28
N CYS A 86 3.49 -23.67 9.76
CA CYS A 86 3.47 -24.28 8.43
C CYS A 86 2.40 -25.39 8.33
N LEU A 87 2.24 -26.19 9.39
CA LEU A 87 1.20 -27.21 9.46
C LEU A 87 -0.21 -26.59 9.46
N VAL A 88 -0.41 -25.50 10.20
CA VAL A 88 -1.69 -24.78 10.21
C VAL A 88 -2.00 -24.22 8.81
N LEU A 89 -1.02 -23.59 8.15
CA LEU A 89 -1.18 -23.08 6.78
C LEU A 89 -1.56 -24.18 5.78
N THR A 90 -0.88 -25.32 5.84
CA THR A 90 -1.12 -26.45 4.94
C THR A 90 -2.44 -27.16 5.24
N TYR A 91 -2.86 -27.20 6.51
CA TYR A 91 -4.13 -27.77 6.96
C TYR A 91 -5.32 -26.94 6.47
N ILE A 92 -5.32 -25.62 6.76
CA ILE A 92 -6.36 -24.66 6.32
C ILE A 92 -6.50 -24.70 4.78
N GLY A 93 -5.39 -24.94 4.09
CA GLY A 93 -5.33 -25.10 2.64
C GLY A 93 -5.38 -23.76 1.92
N SER A 94 -4.73 -23.68 0.76
CA SER A 94 -4.90 -22.54 -0.13
C SER A 94 -6.22 -22.69 -0.89
N LYS A 95 -7.35 -22.35 -0.26
CA LYS A 95 -8.57 -22.07 -1.05
C LYS A 95 -8.24 -21.01 -2.10
N ASN A 96 -8.93 -21.04 -3.25
CA ASN A 96 -8.83 -19.99 -4.26
C ASN A 96 -9.29 -18.67 -3.64
N ILE A 97 -8.33 -17.89 -3.16
CA ILE A 97 -8.56 -16.58 -2.56
C ILE A 97 -8.67 -15.58 -3.70
N SER A 98 -9.78 -14.83 -3.72
CA SER A 98 -10.01 -13.77 -4.69
C SER A 98 -9.03 -12.61 -4.47
N TYR A 99 -8.84 -11.79 -5.50
CA TYR A 99 -7.98 -10.61 -5.45
C TYR A 99 -8.32 -9.69 -4.26
N GLY A 100 -9.61 -9.43 -3.99
CA GLY A 100 -10.04 -8.57 -2.88
C GLY A 100 -9.59 -9.10 -1.52
N GLN A 101 -9.74 -10.39 -1.27
CA GLN A 101 -9.31 -11.03 -0.03
C GLN A 101 -7.79 -10.94 0.15
N SER A 102 -7.01 -11.18 -0.91
CA SER A 102 -5.56 -11.04 -0.82
C SER A 102 -5.08 -9.60 -0.72
N LEU A 103 -5.81 -8.64 -1.28
CA LEU A 103 -5.55 -7.22 -1.06
C LEU A 103 -5.74 -6.84 0.41
N GLU A 104 -6.80 -7.33 1.05
CA GLU A 104 -6.99 -7.11 2.48
C GLU A 104 -5.92 -7.75 3.34
N GLU A 105 -5.55 -9.00 3.03
CA GLU A 105 -4.49 -9.71 3.75
C GLU A 105 -3.16 -8.95 3.65
N VAL A 106 -2.76 -8.54 2.45
CA VAL A 106 -1.53 -7.77 2.23
C VAL A 106 -1.58 -6.43 2.98
N LYS A 107 -2.72 -5.73 2.99
CA LYS A 107 -2.88 -4.49 3.77
C LYS A 107 -2.66 -4.73 5.26
N LYS A 108 -3.27 -5.77 5.83
CA LYS A 108 -3.18 -6.12 7.26
C LYS A 108 -1.75 -6.51 7.65
N GLU A 109 -1.11 -7.33 6.83
CA GLU A 109 0.27 -7.79 7.04
C GLU A 109 1.30 -6.66 6.85
N THR A 110 1.08 -5.77 5.89
CA THR A 110 1.91 -4.56 5.71
C THR A 110 1.84 -3.66 6.94
N ILE A 111 0.66 -3.50 7.54
CA ILE A 111 0.51 -2.77 8.80
C ILE A 111 1.30 -3.48 9.92
N ALA A 112 1.26 -4.80 10.01
CA ALA A 112 2.01 -5.55 11.02
C ALA A 112 3.53 -5.35 10.87
N ILE A 113 4.05 -5.38 9.64
CA ILE A 113 5.46 -5.09 9.34
C ILE A 113 5.80 -3.63 9.67
N GLY A 114 4.92 -2.69 9.33
CA GLY A 114 5.10 -1.27 9.67
C GLY A 114 5.18 -1.04 11.18
N VAL A 115 4.32 -1.71 11.96
CA VAL A 115 4.38 -1.70 13.43
C VAL A 115 5.71 -2.27 13.92
N LEU A 116 6.16 -3.38 13.35
CA LEU A 116 7.43 -3.99 13.73
C LEU A 116 8.63 -3.07 13.44
N PHE A 117 8.62 -2.37 12.31
CA PHE A 117 9.62 -1.35 11.97
C PHE A 117 9.59 -0.17 12.95
N ILE A 118 8.42 0.35 13.31
CA ILE A 118 8.27 1.44 14.29
C ILE A 118 8.79 1.00 15.66
N ILE A 119 8.48 -0.23 16.09
CA ILE A 119 8.99 -0.79 17.35
C ILE A 119 10.52 -0.87 17.32
N SER A 120 11.08 -1.34 16.20
CA SER A 120 12.54 -1.41 16.03
C SER A 120 13.20 -0.01 16.05
N PHE A 121 12.58 0.96 15.39
CA PHE A 121 13.04 2.35 15.37
C PHE A 121 13.03 2.97 16.77
N LEU A 122 11.91 2.85 17.50
CA LEU A 122 11.77 3.39 18.86
C LEU A 122 12.62 2.64 19.89
N GLY A 123 12.88 1.35 19.66
CA GLY A 123 13.69 0.50 20.53
C GLY A 123 15.21 0.66 20.34
N ASN A 124 15.65 1.54 19.44
CA ASN A 124 17.04 1.64 18.99
C ASN A 124 17.62 0.27 18.55
N SER A 125 16.76 -0.60 18.02
CA SER A 125 17.10 -1.96 17.59
C SER A 125 17.03 -2.12 16.08
N LEU A 126 17.22 -1.01 15.34
CA LEU A 126 17.23 -0.99 13.87
C LEU A 126 18.26 -1.95 13.28
N LYS A 127 19.43 -2.05 13.91
CA LYS A 127 20.47 -2.99 13.48
C LYS A 127 20.00 -4.45 13.57
N TYR A 128 19.29 -4.82 14.64
CA TYR A 128 18.72 -6.16 14.79
C TYR A 128 17.61 -6.44 13.77
N PHE A 129 16.79 -5.44 13.46
CA PHE A 129 15.80 -5.57 12.40
C PHE A 129 16.46 -5.76 11.02
N GLU A 130 17.49 -4.99 10.74
CA GLU A 130 18.26 -5.11 9.49
C GLU A 130 18.92 -6.48 9.36
N ASP A 131 19.61 -6.93 10.40
CA ASP A 131 20.41 -8.16 10.36
C ASP A 131 19.53 -9.42 10.27
N SER A 132 18.39 -9.43 10.97
CA SER A 132 17.58 -10.64 11.17
C SER A 132 16.26 -10.67 10.41
N SER A 133 15.65 -9.53 10.08
CA SER A 133 14.25 -9.47 9.60
C SER A 133 14.08 -8.83 8.23
N ALA A 134 14.97 -7.92 7.84
CA ALA A 134 14.84 -7.15 6.61
C ALA A 134 14.78 -8.04 5.36
N GLU A 135 15.58 -9.12 5.31
CA GLU A 135 15.58 -10.07 4.18
C GLU A 135 14.19 -10.66 3.93
N TYR A 136 13.52 -11.12 4.99
CA TYR A 136 12.18 -11.70 4.90
C TYR A 136 11.12 -10.64 4.56
N VAL A 137 11.24 -9.43 5.09
CA VAL A 137 10.36 -8.31 4.75
C VAL A 137 10.46 -7.94 3.27
N MET A 138 11.67 -7.95 2.70
CA MET A 138 11.86 -7.70 1.27
C MET A 138 11.22 -8.80 0.42
N VAL A 139 11.43 -10.08 0.77
CA VAL A 139 10.78 -11.19 0.07
C VAL A 139 9.26 -11.10 0.19
N TYR A 140 8.73 -10.67 1.35
CA TYR A 140 7.30 -10.44 1.54
C TYR A 140 6.77 -9.37 0.58
N PHE A 141 7.39 -8.19 0.50
CA PHE A 141 6.89 -7.11 -0.37
C PHE A 141 6.91 -7.51 -1.83
N VAL A 142 8.00 -8.13 -2.28
CA VAL A 142 8.11 -8.64 -3.66
C VAL A 142 7.00 -9.65 -3.91
N SER A 143 6.92 -10.71 -3.10
CA SER A 143 5.92 -11.76 -3.27
C SER A 143 4.48 -11.25 -3.19
N SER A 144 4.20 -10.22 -2.38
CA SER A 144 2.89 -9.56 -2.29
C SER A 144 2.51 -8.90 -3.60
N ILE A 145 3.43 -8.15 -4.21
CA ILE A 145 3.19 -7.50 -5.51
C ILE A 145 2.95 -8.56 -6.59
N ILE A 146 3.75 -9.63 -6.63
CA ILE A 146 3.54 -10.73 -7.58
C ILE A 146 2.17 -11.37 -7.36
N LEU A 147 1.82 -11.67 -6.10
CA LEU A 147 0.57 -12.32 -5.71
C LEU A 147 -0.64 -11.51 -6.17
N LEU A 148 -0.68 -10.22 -5.83
CA LEU A 148 -1.77 -9.32 -6.18
C LEU A 148 -1.93 -9.18 -7.70
N ARG A 149 -0.82 -9.08 -8.45
CA ARG A 149 -0.87 -9.03 -9.91
C ARG A 149 -1.40 -10.33 -10.51
N MET A 150 -0.92 -11.47 -10.02
CA MET A 150 -1.36 -12.79 -10.49
C MET A 150 -2.83 -13.05 -10.20
N GLN A 151 -3.33 -12.65 -9.03
CA GLN A 151 -4.74 -12.80 -8.67
C GLN A 151 -5.64 -11.83 -9.44
N ARG A 152 -5.24 -10.56 -9.59
CA ARG A 152 -5.97 -9.60 -10.43
C ARG A 152 -6.09 -10.13 -11.86
N TYR A 153 -5.07 -10.79 -12.37
CA TYR A 153 -5.12 -11.40 -13.70
C TYR A 153 -6.03 -12.63 -13.75
N TYR A 154 -5.92 -13.53 -12.77
CA TYR A 154 -6.72 -14.75 -12.69
C TYR A 154 -8.22 -14.44 -12.58
N ASP A 155 -8.58 -13.39 -11.85
CA ASP A 155 -9.97 -12.97 -11.66
C ASP A 155 -10.55 -12.22 -12.87
N ASN A 156 -9.72 -11.60 -13.73
CA ASN A 156 -10.16 -10.75 -14.83
C ASN A 156 -10.05 -11.36 -16.24
N VAL A 157 -9.29 -12.43 -16.46
CA VAL A 157 -9.11 -13.02 -17.80
C VAL A 157 -9.97 -14.27 -18.00
N LYS A 158 -10.97 -14.17 -18.89
CA LYS A 158 -11.75 -15.30 -19.41
C LYS A 158 -10.85 -16.25 -20.22
N ASP A 159 -11.17 -17.55 -20.15
CA ASP A 159 -10.36 -18.73 -20.50
C ASP A 159 -9.51 -18.72 -21.78
N ASN A 160 -9.85 -17.93 -22.80
CA ASN A 160 -9.37 -18.20 -24.16
C ASN A 160 -7.98 -17.61 -24.51
N ASN A 161 -7.37 -16.76 -23.67
CA ASN A 161 -6.04 -16.15 -23.95
C ASN A 161 -5.02 -16.32 -22.80
N LYS A 162 -5.14 -17.40 -22.01
CA LYS A 162 -4.34 -17.61 -20.81
C LYS A 162 -2.82 -17.74 -21.05
N ALA A 163 -2.37 -18.32 -22.16
CA ALA A 163 -0.98 -18.78 -22.32
C ALA A 163 0.05 -17.69 -22.71
N ASN A 164 -0.29 -16.80 -23.65
CA ASN A 164 0.68 -15.82 -24.17
C ASN A 164 0.84 -14.60 -23.25
N ILE A 165 -0.22 -14.19 -22.55
CA ILE A 165 -0.18 -13.07 -21.60
C ILE A 165 0.46 -13.49 -20.26
N GLN A 166 0.41 -14.78 -19.90
CA GLN A 166 1.10 -15.33 -18.72
C GLN A 166 2.62 -15.12 -18.77
N ARG A 167 3.26 -15.29 -19.92
CA ARG A 167 4.73 -15.19 -20.03
C ARG A 167 5.22 -13.77 -19.74
N PHE A 168 4.60 -12.76 -20.36
CA PHE A 168 5.01 -11.36 -20.21
C PHE A 168 4.76 -10.83 -18.79
N ASN A 169 3.67 -11.27 -18.15
CA ASN A 169 3.28 -10.81 -16.82
C ASN A 169 3.96 -11.59 -15.68
N ILE A 170 4.59 -12.74 -15.96
CA ILE A 170 5.49 -13.46 -15.03
C ILE A 170 6.91 -12.88 -15.10
N ILE A 171 7.35 -12.45 -16.28
CA ILE A 171 8.70 -11.89 -16.47
C ILE A 171 8.89 -10.65 -15.62
N ALA A 172 7.96 -9.68 -15.62
CA ALA A 172 8.14 -8.44 -14.86
C ALA A 172 8.27 -8.64 -13.33
N PRO A 173 7.43 -9.45 -12.66
CA PRO A 173 7.64 -9.82 -11.25
C PRO A 173 8.92 -10.60 -10.98
N LEU A 174 9.34 -11.47 -11.92
CA LEU A 174 10.58 -12.23 -11.81
C LEU A 174 11.81 -11.32 -11.95
N LEU A 175 11.72 -10.32 -12.83
CA LEU A 175 12.72 -9.25 -12.99
C LEU A 175 12.82 -8.41 -11.71
N ILE A 176 11.68 -8.00 -11.13
CA ILE A 176 11.64 -7.28 -9.85
C ILE A 176 12.25 -8.14 -8.74
N LEU A 177 11.95 -9.44 -8.68
CA LEU A 177 12.52 -10.36 -7.71
C LEU A 177 14.04 -10.51 -7.88
N CYS A 178 14.53 -10.65 -9.11
CA CYS A 178 15.96 -10.66 -9.40
C CYS A 178 16.64 -9.35 -8.98
N ILE A 179 16.06 -8.19 -9.33
CA ILE A 179 16.57 -6.88 -8.91
C ILE A 179 16.59 -6.77 -7.39
N THR A 180 15.57 -7.29 -6.71
CA THR A 180 15.48 -7.21 -5.24
C THR A 180 16.52 -8.11 -4.57
N ILE A 181 16.76 -9.32 -5.09
CA ILE A 181 17.82 -10.21 -4.62
C ILE A 181 19.19 -9.54 -4.85
N ILE A 182 19.41 -8.97 -6.02
CA ILE A 182 20.63 -8.24 -6.37
C ILE A 182 20.85 -7.06 -5.40
N LEU A 183 19.81 -6.28 -5.11
CA LEU A 183 19.87 -5.17 -4.15
C LEU A 183 20.00 -5.60 -2.69
N SER A 184 19.58 -6.83 -2.36
CA SER A 184 19.72 -7.41 -1.02
C SER A 184 21.16 -7.86 -0.72
N LEU A 185 22.01 -8.01 -1.74
CA LEU A 185 23.42 -8.34 -1.54
C LEU A 185 24.15 -7.13 -0.95
N GLU A 186 24.82 -7.33 0.18
CA GLU A 186 25.54 -6.27 0.90
C GLU A 186 26.56 -5.55 0.00
N THR A 187 27.27 -6.29 -0.86
CA THR A 187 28.23 -5.74 -1.82
C THR A 187 27.59 -4.79 -2.83
N VAL A 188 26.41 -5.17 -3.35
CA VAL A 188 25.68 -4.36 -4.35
C VAL A 188 25.04 -3.16 -3.69
N ARG A 189 24.45 -3.34 -2.51
CA ARG A 189 23.89 -2.25 -1.70
C ARG A 189 24.95 -1.20 -1.39
N ASN A 190 26.12 -1.63 -0.94
CA ASN A 190 27.25 -0.74 -0.64
C ASN A 190 27.78 -0.06 -1.92
N ALA A 191 27.81 -0.76 -3.05
CA ALA A 191 28.19 -0.17 -4.33
C ALA A 191 27.19 0.91 -4.79
N VAL A 192 25.88 0.66 -4.67
CA VAL A 192 24.82 1.62 -5.00
C VAL A 192 24.86 2.83 -4.08
N LEU A 193 25.02 2.63 -2.77
CA LEU A 193 25.16 3.73 -1.80
C LEU A 193 26.42 4.55 -2.09
N ASN A 194 27.56 3.91 -2.37
CA ASN A 194 28.79 4.61 -2.74
C ASN A 194 28.64 5.39 -4.05
N PHE A 195 27.91 4.84 -5.03
CA PHE A 195 27.57 5.55 -6.25
C PHE A 195 26.70 6.79 -5.96
N LEU A 196 25.66 6.65 -5.14
CA LEU A 196 24.78 7.76 -4.76
C LEU A 196 25.53 8.85 -3.97
N VAL A 197 26.41 8.46 -3.05
CA VAL A 197 27.27 9.40 -2.31
C VAL A 197 28.22 10.12 -3.27
N LYS A 198 28.87 9.42 -4.20
CA LYS A 198 29.71 10.05 -5.21
C LYS A 198 28.92 11.00 -6.12
N ALA A 199 27.73 10.59 -6.56
CA ALA A 199 26.85 11.42 -7.37
C ALA A 199 26.41 12.69 -6.62
N TYR A 200 26.06 12.55 -5.33
CA TYR A 200 25.77 13.68 -4.45
C TYR A 200 26.97 14.61 -4.30
N LEU A 201 28.17 14.08 -4.06
CA LEU A 201 29.39 14.88 -3.94
C LEU A 201 29.70 15.64 -5.23
N ILE A 202 29.60 14.99 -6.39
CA ILE A 202 29.78 15.63 -7.70
C ILE A 202 28.73 16.73 -7.91
N PHE A 203 27.47 16.45 -7.58
CA PHE A 203 26.40 17.44 -7.68
C PHE A 203 26.63 18.64 -6.76
N ALA A 204 27.02 18.38 -5.50
CA ALA A 204 27.34 19.41 -4.53
C ALA A 204 28.55 20.26 -4.96
N ASP A 205 29.55 19.64 -5.60
CA ASP A 205 30.74 20.33 -6.10
C ASP A 205 30.44 21.21 -7.33
N ILE A 206 29.62 20.72 -8.25
CA ILE A 206 29.11 21.52 -9.38
C ILE A 206 28.30 22.71 -8.86
N LEU A 207 27.39 22.46 -7.92
CA LEU A 207 26.52 23.49 -7.36
C LEU A 207 27.31 24.51 -6.52
N GLY A 208 28.32 24.03 -5.77
CA GLY A 208 29.26 24.86 -5.02
C GLY A 208 30.13 25.72 -5.93
N THR A 209 30.63 25.17 -7.04
CA THR A 209 31.40 25.92 -8.05
C THR A 209 30.54 27.01 -8.68
N LEU A 210 29.29 26.69 -9.02
CA LEU A 210 28.34 27.63 -9.63
C LEU A 210 27.98 28.77 -8.65
N LEU A 211 27.75 28.45 -7.38
CA LEU A 211 27.56 29.45 -6.33
C LEU A 211 28.81 30.31 -6.11
N THR A 212 30.00 29.72 -6.16
CA THR A 212 31.25 30.47 -5.99
C THR A 212 31.43 31.50 -7.12
N TRP A 213 31.13 31.12 -8.36
CA TRP A 213 31.11 32.05 -9.50
C TRP A 213 30.08 33.17 -9.32
N LEU A 214 28.89 32.85 -8.79
CA LEU A 214 27.86 33.84 -8.45
C LEU A 214 28.41 34.85 -7.42
N PHE A 215 29.05 34.38 -6.35
CA PHE A 215 29.64 35.25 -5.34
C PHE A 215 30.79 36.10 -5.89
N TYR A 216 31.62 35.57 -6.78
CA TYR A 216 32.64 36.37 -7.48
C TYR A 216 32.00 37.45 -8.35
N ALA A 217 30.93 37.15 -9.07
CA ALA A 217 30.21 38.14 -9.87
C ALA A 217 29.60 39.25 -8.99
N ILE A 218 28.98 38.88 -7.87
CA ILE A 218 28.45 39.83 -6.89
C ILE A 218 29.58 40.67 -6.29
N GLY A 219 30.69 40.05 -5.87
CA GLY A 219 31.86 40.75 -5.35
C GLY A 219 32.47 41.72 -6.37
N PHE A 220 32.51 41.34 -7.64
CA PHE A 220 32.95 42.20 -8.73
C PHE A 220 32.01 43.39 -8.94
N LEU A 221 30.69 43.18 -8.86
CA LEU A 221 29.71 44.27 -8.90
C LEU A 221 29.85 45.21 -7.71
N ILE A 222 30.07 44.67 -6.50
CA ILE A 222 30.34 45.48 -5.29
C ILE A 222 31.63 46.28 -5.47
N MET A 223 32.68 45.70 -6.06
CA MET A 223 33.93 46.40 -6.34
C MET A 223 33.75 47.53 -7.37
N ILE A 224 32.95 47.32 -8.42
CA ILE A 224 32.61 48.37 -9.38
C ILE A 224 31.82 49.48 -8.67
N ALA A 225 30.81 49.12 -7.87
CA ALA A 225 29.99 50.07 -7.14
C ALA A 225 30.83 50.86 -6.12
N SER A 226 31.71 50.20 -5.36
CA SER A 226 32.59 50.86 -4.39
C SER A 226 33.61 51.78 -5.07
N ASN A 227 34.15 51.39 -6.22
CA ASN A 227 35.02 52.27 -7.01
C ASN A 227 34.27 53.44 -7.63
N ALA A 228 33.02 53.25 -8.05
CA ALA A 228 32.16 54.33 -8.54
C ALA A 228 31.81 55.31 -7.41
N ILE A 229 31.48 54.79 -6.22
CA ILE A 229 31.23 55.57 -5.01
C ILE A 229 32.50 56.31 -4.58
N LYS A 230 33.66 55.65 -4.52
CA LYS A 230 34.96 56.30 -4.22
C LYS A 230 35.26 57.41 -5.22
N LYS A 231 35.09 57.18 -6.53
CA LYS A 231 35.28 58.22 -7.55
C LYS A 231 34.26 59.36 -7.44
N LEU A 232 33.04 59.09 -6.97
CA LEU A 232 32.03 60.11 -6.68
C LEU A 232 32.39 60.91 -5.43
N ILE A 233 32.85 60.25 -4.36
CA ILE A 233 33.31 60.87 -3.11
C ILE A 233 34.59 61.68 -3.35
N GLU A 234 35.58 61.16 -4.07
CA GLU A 234 36.80 61.89 -4.46
C GLU A 234 36.49 63.10 -5.36
N ARG A 235 35.39 63.07 -6.12
CA ARG A 235 34.90 64.21 -6.90
C ARG A 235 34.08 65.21 -6.07
N LEU A 236 33.49 64.76 -4.97
CA LEU A 236 32.62 65.57 -4.10
C LEU A 236 33.38 66.18 -2.92
N ASP A 237 34.50 65.60 -2.49
CA ASP A 237 35.24 66.10 -1.34
C ASP A 237 36.76 65.84 -1.47
N LYS A 238 37.53 66.92 -1.61
CA LYS A 238 38.89 66.99 -1.09
C LYS A 238 38.76 67.12 0.43
N LYS A 239 38.45 66.04 1.14
CA LYS A 239 38.68 65.97 2.59
C LYS A 239 38.64 64.54 3.10
N ASP A 240 39.65 64.24 3.91
CA ASP A 240 39.93 62.96 4.53
C ASP A 240 38.73 62.44 5.34
N LEU A 241 38.36 61.18 5.11
CA LEU A 241 37.51 60.40 6.00
C LEU A 241 38.22 59.08 6.35
N PRO A 242 38.32 58.72 7.64
CA PRO A 242 39.04 57.54 8.12
C PRO A 242 38.21 56.25 7.93
N PRO A 243 38.85 55.07 7.95
CA PRO A 243 38.18 53.80 7.69
C PRO A 243 37.39 53.33 8.93
N GLU A 244 36.12 52.98 8.75
CA GLU A 244 35.34 52.20 9.72
C GLU A 244 35.52 50.70 9.41
N GLU A 245 36.23 50.00 10.30
CA GLU A 245 36.09 48.56 10.50
C GLU A 245 35.28 48.33 11.78
N GLU A 246 34.16 47.59 11.71
CA GLU A 246 33.66 46.68 12.76
C GLU A 246 32.23 46.21 12.43
N SER A 247 32.04 44.93 12.06
CA SER A 247 30.79 44.15 12.32
C SER A 247 30.85 42.73 11.72
N PHE A 248 31.77 41.87 12.20
CA PHE A 248 31.73 40.43 11.84
C PHE A 248 31.98 39.46 13.00
N ASN A 249 32.36 39.95 14.19
CA ASN A 249 32.71 39.10 15.34
C ASN A 249 31.52 38.73 16.24
N ASP A 250 30.43 39.50 16.25
CA ASP A 250 29.32 39.29 17.21
C ASP A 250 28.37 38.14 16.82
N ILE A 251 28.30 37.79 15.54
CA ILE A 251 27.39 36.73 15.05
C ILE A 251 27.93 35.34 15.39
N LYS A 252 29.26 35.18 15.48
CA LYS A 252 29.91 33.89 15.78
C LYS A 252 29.72 33.48 17.25
N HIS A 253 29.71 34.46 18.15
CA HIS A 253 29.64 34.25 19.60
C HIS A 253 28.24 33.85 20.11
N PHE A 254 27.19 34.18 19.36
CA PHE A 254 25.80 33.83 19.71
C PHE A 254 25.43 32.39 19.31
N ALA A 255 26.06 31.84 18.27
CA ALA A 255 25.79 30.50 17.75
C ALA A 255 26.42 29.37 18.61
N GLU A 256 27.55 29.62 19.27
CA GLU A 256 28.23 28.62 20.11
C GLU A 256 27.58 28.43 21.48
N LYS A 257 26.93 29.47 22.02
CA LYS A 257 26.35 29.47 23.38
C LYS A 257 25.07 28.62 23.53
N ASN A 258 24.40 28.27 22.42
CA ASN A 258 23.08 27.62 22.44
C ASN A 258 23.06 26.14 22.02
N LYS A 259 24.19 25.53 21.66
CA LYS A 259 24.24 24.10 21.26
C LYS A 259 24.03 23.09 22.41
N GLY A 260 24.21 23.48 23.67
CA GLY A 260 24.21 22.55 24.82
C GLY A 260 22.87 22.27 25.49
N LYS A 261 21.79 23.02 25.18
CA LYS A 261 20.52 22.94 25.96
C LYS A 261 19.44 22.01 25.38
N LEU A 262 19.64 21.45 24.19
CA LEU A 262 18.68 20.54 23.55
C LEU A 262 18.88 19.05 23.88
N GLN A 263 19.95 18.69 24.58
CA GLN A 263 20.29 17.29 24.90
C GLN A 263 19.65 16.75 26.19
N GLY A 264 19.15 17.60 27.10
CA GLY A 264 18.75 17.18 28.46
C GLY A 264 17.37 16.51 28.61
N ILE A 265 16.53 16.46 27.58
CA ILE A 265 15.16 15.92 27.70
C ILE A 265 15.11 14.40 27.48
N HIS A 266 16.09 13.83 26.78
CA HIS A 266 16.13 12.40 26.43
C HIS A 266 16.70 11.47 27.53
N ASP A 267 17.35 12.00 28.57
CA ASP A 267 18.11 11.19 29.54
C ASP A 267 17.36 10.82 30.84
N SER A 268 16.08 11.17 30.98
CA SER A 268 15.34 10.85 32.21
C SER A 268 14.87 9.39 32.22
N LYS A 269 15.65 8.52 32.88
CA LYS A 269 15.38 7.07 33.05
C LYS A 269 13.96 6.75 33.55
N MET A 270 13.35 7.64 34.35
CA MET A 270 11.97 7.51 34.85
C MET A 270 10.91 7.68 33.75
N LEU A 271 11.11 8.64 32.84
CA LEU A 271 10.15 8.93 31.76
C LEU A 271 10.16 7.83 30.70
N ALA A 272 11.35 7.24 30.44
CA ALA A 272 11.48 6.05 29.61
C ALA A 272 10.78 4.81 30.19
N LEU A 273 10.74 4.64 31.52
CA LEU A 273 10.08 3.51 32.18
C LEU A 273 8.54 3.65 32.14
N ILE A 274 8.01 4.85 32.39
CA ILE A 274 6.58 5.16 32.28
C ILE A 274 6.10 4.95 30.84
N PHE A 275 6.90 5.38 29.85
CA PHE A 275 6.59 5.20 28.44
C PHE A 275 6.59 3.72 28.03
N LYS A 276 7.52 2.90 28.54
CA LYS A 276 7.55 1.44 28.31
C LYS A 276 6.29 0.74 28.85
N ILE A 277 5.84 1.10 30.05
CA ILE A 277 4.64 0.51 30.66
C ILE A 277 3.38 0.91 29.87
N ALA A 278 3.27 2.18 29.48
CA ALA A 278 2.17 2.67 28.65
C ALA A 278 2.12 1.99 27.28
N LEU A 279 3.28 1.71 26.69
CA LEU A 279 3.42 1.07 25.39
C LEU A 279 3.05 -0.43 25.44
N ILE A 280 3.42 -1.14 26.52
CA ILE A 280 2.99 -2.54 26.74
C ILE A 280 1.45 -2.60 26.90
N ALA A 281 0.86 -1.67 27.66
CA ALA A 281 -0.60 -1.60 27.83
C ALA A 281 -1.33 -1.30 26.51
N LEU A 282 -0.78 -0.42 25.67
CA LEU A 282 -1.31 -0.10 24.34
C LEU A 282 -1.25 -1.33 23.40
N ILE A 283 -0.15 -2.08 23.42
CA ILE A 283 0.02 -3.29 22.61
C ILE A 283 -0.99 -4.38 23.04
N LEU A 284 -1.15 -4.62 24.35
CA LEU A 284 -2.15 -5.55 24.87
C LEU A 284 -3.58 -5.14 24.49
N TYR A 285 -3.87 -3.83 24.49
CA TYR A 285 -5.14 -3.29 24.03
C TYR A 285 -5.38 -3.53 22.53
N ILE A 286 -4.35 -3.36 21.68
CA ILE A 286 -4.44 -3.63 20.24
C ILE A 286 -4.70 -5.12 19.97
N PHE A 287 -3.97 -6.02 20.65
CA PHE A 287 -4.22 -7.46 20.54
C PHE A 287 -5.63 -7.83 20.98
N TYR A 288 -6.09 -7.35 22.15
CA TYR A 288 -7.47 -7.52 22.60
C TYR A 288 -8.49 -7.05 21.56
N ARG A 289 -8.25 -5.90 20.92
CA ARG A 289 -9.15 -5.32 19.90
C ARG A 289 -9.19 -6.14 18.62
N ILE A 290 -8.06 -6.70 18.18
CA ILE A 290 -7.98 -7.56 16.99
C ILE A 290 -8.71 -8.89 17.25
N TYR A 291 -8.52 -9.50 18.42
CA TYR A 291 -9.16 -10.77 18.75
C TYR A 291 -10.67 -10.65 19.03
N LYS A 292 -11.11 -9.59 19.70
CA LYS A 292 -12.54 -9.39 20.04
C LYS A 292 -13.43 -9.16 18.81
N LYS A 293 -12.87 -8.65 17.70
CA LYS A 293 -13.65 -8.34 16.49
C LYS A 293 -13.81 -9.53 15.54
N ASN A 294 -12.95 -10.54 15.64
CA ASN A 294 -12.97 -11.70 14.73
C ASN A 294 -13.86 -12.87 15.17
N TYR A 295 -14.36 -12.87 16.42
CA TYR A 295 -15.24 -13.94 16.93
C TYR A 295 -16.71 -13.50 17.16
N GLY A 296 -17.03 -12.22 16.95
CA GLY A 296 -18.36 -11.67 17.25
C GLY A 296 -19.33 -11.56 16.07
N LYS A 297 -18.93 -11.92 14.84
CA LYS A 297 -19.84 -11.92 13.69
C LYS A 297 -19.72 -13.23 12.93
N ASN A 298 -20.69 -14.08 13.24
CA ASN A 298 -20.95 -15.33 12.54
C ASN A 298 -20.88 -15.13 11.02
N ALA A 299 -20.10 -16.01 10.41
CA ALA A 299 -19.96 -16.23 8.99
C ALA A 299 -21.28 -16.72 8.37
N LYS A 300 -22.23 -15.80 8.20
CA LYS A 300 -23.33 -15.92 7.25
C LYS A 300 -23.32 -14.66 6.39
N GLU A 301 -23.09 -14.88 5.09
CA GLU A 301 -23.33 -13.93 3.99
C GLU A 301 -22.29 -12.82 3.73
N GLU A 302 -21.03 -13.21 3.53
CA GLU A 302 -20.10 -12.41 2.70
C GLU A 302 -19.69 -13.21 1.45
N LYS A 303 -20.71 -13.53 0.65
CA LYS A 303 -20.57 -13.74 -0.79
C LYS A 303 -21.23 -12.54 -1.46
N ASP A 304 -20.64 -11.35 -1.34
CA ASP A 304 -21.03 -10.21 -2.17
C ASP A 304 -19.78 -9.48 -2.66
N TYR A 305 -19.27 -10.01 -3.77
CA TYR A 305 -18.71 -9.30 -4.93
C TYR A 305 -18.09 -7.91 -4.69
N GLU A 306 -16.79 -7.88 -4.35
CA GLU A 306 -15.92 -6.77 -4.76
C GLU A 306 -15.44 -7.02 -6.20
N ALA A 307 -16.38 -6.87 -7.13
CA ALA A 307 -16.08 -6.72 -8.55
C ALA A 307 -16.77 -5.44 -9.03
N GLU A 308 -15.94 -4.45 -9.33
CA GLU A 308 -16.27 -3.13 -9.87
C GLU A 308 -17.00 -2.19 -8.91
N GLU A 309 -16.62 -0.92 -8.95
CA GLU A 309 -17.52 0.19 -8.61
C GLU A 309 -18.69 0.19 -9.61
N ARG A 310 -19.59 -0.78 -9.46
CA ARG A 310 -20.94 -0.77 -10.00
C ARG A 310 -21.81 -0.47 -8.80
N GLU A 311 -22.54 0.66 -8.86
CA GLU A 311 -23.51 1.03 -7.84
C GLU A 311 -24.52 -0.11 -7.68
N PHE A 312 -24.29 -0.95 -6.68
CA PHE A 312 -25.16 -2.05 -6.33
C PHE A 312 -26.38 -1.46 -5.62
N ILE A 313 -27.57 -1.69 -6.16
CA ILE A 313 -28.80 -1.49 -5.39
C ILE A 313 -28.92 -2.74 -4.51
N LYS A 314 -28.45 -2.65 -3.26
CA LYS A 314 -28.85 -3.59 -2.22
C LYS A 314 -30.37 -3.56 -2.12
N LYS A 315 -31.03 -4.73 -2.12
CA LYS A 315 -32.37 -4.84 -1.55
C LYS A 315 -32.23 -4.44 -0.08
N GLU A 316 -32.78 -3.31 0.30
CA GLU A 316 -32.80 -2.88 1.70
C GLU A 316 -33.72 -3.83 2.46
N ASP A 317 -33.13 -4.77 3.18
CA ASP A 317 -33.71 -5.21 4.44
C ASP A 317 -33.65 -4.02 5.41
N ASN A 318 -34.75 -3.81 6.14
CA ASN A 318 -35.00 -2.68 7.02
C ASN A 318 -33.85 -2.38 8.00
N VAL A 319 -32.92 -1.49 7.63
CA VAL A 319 -31.88 -0.98 8.54
C VAL A 319 -32.18 0.48 8.87
N LYS A 320 -32.43 0.71 10.17
CA LYS A 320 -32.75 2.01 10.78
C LYS A 320 -31.80 3.12 10.30
N HIS A 321 -32.41 4.19 9.79
CA HIS A 321 -31.75 5.44 9.42
C HIS A 321 -30.93 6.01 10.59
N THR A 322 -29.60 5.97 10.48
CA THR A 322 -28.71 6.77 11.33
C THR A 322 -28.26 8.01 10.57
N LEU A 323 -28.29 9.14 11.29
CA LEU A 323 -28.06 10.51 10.82
C LEU A 323 -26.72 10.73 10.06
N PHE A 324 -25.79 9.78 10.14
CA PHE A 324 -24.47 9.83 9.51
C PHE A 324 -24.50 9.80 7.97
N ASN A 325 -25.49 9.13 7.34
CA ASN A 325 -25.61 9.11 5.87
C ASN A 325 -26.05 10.46 5.27
N ARG A 326 -26.57 11.37 6.09
CA ARG A 326 -27.00 12.71 5.65
C ARG A 326 -25.83 13.69 5.55
N ILE A 327 -24.72 13.42 6.24
CA ILE A 327 -23.52 14.28 6.26
C ILE A 327 -22.56 13.89 5.13
N ILE A 328 -22.47 12.60 4.80
CA ILE A 328 -21.60 12.10 3.72
C ILE A 328 -22.12 12.50 2.34
N ASN A 329 -23.42 12.70 2.17
CA ASN A 329 -24.02 13.15 0.90
C ASN A 329 -23.86 14.66 0.63
N THR A 330 -23.39 15.44 1.60
CA THR A 330 -23.26 16.91 1.46
C THR A 330 -21.91 17.33 0.88
N PHE A 331 -20.95 16.40 0.75
CA PHE A 331 -19.55 16.71 0.39
C PHE A 331 -19.08 16.13 -0.97
N ASN A 332 -19.99 15.84 -1.89
CA ASN A 332 -19.62 15.50 -3.27
C ASN A 332 -19.97 16.62 -4.26
N PHE A 333 -18.94 17.09 -4.95
CA PHE A 333 -19.00 17.98 -6.10
C PHE A 333 -19.96 17.44 -7.19
N ASN A 334 -20.57 18.37 -7.92
CA ASN A 334 -21.54 18.22 -9.03
C ASN A 334 -22.97 17.74 -8.66
N LYS A 335 -23.84 18.71 -8.35
CA LYS A 335 -25.24 18.49 -7.97
C LYS A 335 -26.10 17.92 -9.11
N GLU A 336 -25.82 18.33 -10.35
CA GLU A 336 -26.56 17.94 -11.58
C GLU A 336 -26.22 16.51 -12.05
N GLU A 337 -24.94 16.13 -12.03
CA GLU A 337 -24.50 14.77 -12.39
C GLU A 337 -25.08 13.70 -11.44
N ASN A 338 -25.26 14.08 -10.17
CA ASN A 338 -25.89 13.23 -9.16
C ASN A 338 -27.40 13.09 -9.38
N GLU A 339 -28.08 14.08 -9.97
CA GLU A 339 -29.53 14.01 -10.21
C GLU A 339 -29.89 13.02 -11.32
N ILE A 340 -29.17 13.06 -12.46
CA ILE A 340 -29.38 12.13 -13.58
C ILE A 340 -29.09 10.69 -13.15
N ARG A 341 -28.02 10.46 -12.38
CA ARG A 341 -27.71 9.13 -11.80
C ARG A 341 -28.83 8.65 -10.88
N ASN A 342 -29.37 9.53 -10.04
CA ASN A 342 -30.46 9.20 -9.13
C ASN A 342 -31.78 8.89 -9.88
N LYS A 343 -32.11 9.63 -10.94
CA LYS A 343 -33.28 9.36 -11.77
C LYS A 343 -33.13 8.06 -12.56
N TYR A 344 -31.94 7.75 -13.08
CA TYR A 344 -31.68 6.45 -13.72
C TYR A 344 -31.83 5.27 -12.74
N LYS A 345 -31.39 5.42 -11.47
CA LYS A 345 -31.67 4.44 -10.41
C LYS A 345 -33.17 4.25 -10.17
N LYS A 346 -33.95 5.33 -10.17
CA LYS A 346 -35.41 5.23 -10.05
C LYS A 346 -36.03 4.52 -11.27
N PHE A 347 -35.53 4.75 -12.48
CA PHE A 347 -35.95 4.03 -13.68
C PHE A 347 -35.72 2.51 -13.54
N MET A 348 -34.52 2.08 -13.10
CA MET A 348 -34.25 0.66 -12.85
C MET A 348 -35.20 0.04 -11.82
N LYS A 349 -35.58 0.79 -10.78
CA LYS A 349 -36.61 0.36 -9.81
C LYS A 349 -37.99 0.19 -10.46
N ILE A 350 -38.36 1.04 -11.42
CA ILE A 350 -39.61 0.90 -12.19
C ILE A 350 -39.55 -0.38 -13.04
N CYS A 351 -38.42 -0.67 -13.70
CA CYS A 351 -38.25 -1.90 -14.47
C CYS A 351 -38.45 -3.16 -13.62
N ILE A 352 -37.85 -3.18 -12.41
CA ILE A 352 -38.02 -4.30 -11.47
C ILE A 352 -39.48 -4.44 -11.04
N LYS A 353 -40.18 -3.32 -10.76
CA LYS A 353 -41.61 -3.34 -10.42
C LYS A 353 -42.49 -3.87 -11.55
N LYS A 354 -42.09 -3.66 -12.81
CA LYS A 354 -42.77 -4.21 -13.99
C LYS A 354 -42.37 -5.65 -14.33
N GLY A 355 -41.62 -6.33 -13.46
CA GLY A 355 -41.23 -7.73 -13.66
C GLY A 355 -40.12 -7.92 -14.69
N ILE A 356 -39.40 -6.87 -15.08
CA ILE A 356 -38.27 -6.97 -16.00
C ILE A 356 -37.05 -7.52 -15.22
N PRO A 357 -36.47 -8.67 -15.61
CA PRO A 357 -35.39 -9.30 -14.89
C PRO A 357 -34.06 -8.55 -15.13
N ILE A 358 -33.70 -7.68 -14.19
CA ILE A 358 -32.41 -6.99 -14.14
C ILE A 358 -31.46 -7.81 -13.27
N ASN A 359 -30.40 -8.34 -13.89
CA ASN A 359 -29.33 -9.09 -13.25
C ASN A 359 -28.11 -8.19 -13.03
N GLY A 360 -27.28 -8.49 -12.04
CA GLY A 360 -26.05 -7.72 -11.77
C GLY A 360 -25.02 -7.73 -12.90
N SER A 361 -25.11 -8.70 -13.82
CA SER A 361 -24.31 -8.77 -15.04
C SER A 361 -24.79 -7.86 -16.16
N ASP A 362 -26.01 -7.33 -16.08
CA ASP A 362 -26.62 -6.59 -17.17
C ASP A 362 -25.98 -5.22 -17.34
N THR A 363 -25.56 -4.94 -18.57
CA THR A 363 -25.12 -3.60 -18.98
C THR A 363 -26.32 -2.66 -19.15
N THR A 364 -26.06 -1.35 -19.24
CA THR A 364 -27.12 -0.39 -19.61
C THR A 364 -27.74 -0.70 -20.98
N GLY A 365 -27.00 -1.36 -21.87
CA GLY A 365 -27.52 -1.88 -23.14
C GLY A 365 -28.45 -3.07 -22.95
N ASP A 366 -28.13 -3.97 -22.04
CA ASP A 366 -28.96 -5.13 -21.72
C ASP A 366 -30.26 -4.71 -21.03
N ILE A 367 -30.17 -3.79 -20.05
CA ILE A 367 -31.33 -3.21 -19.38
C ILE A 367 -32.24 -2.51 -20.40
N ASN A 368 -31.68 -1.72 -21.31
CA ASN A 368 -32.41 -1.06 -22.38
C ASN A 368 -33.13 -2.10 -23.27
N THR A 369 -32.42 -3.13 -23.72
CA THR A 369 -32.97 -4.19 -24.58
C THR A 369 -34.09 -4.97 -23.90
N LYS A 370 -33.91 -5.34 -22.63
CA LYS A 370 -34.93 -6.02 -21.81
C LYS A 370 -36.15 -5.15 -21.54
N SER A 371 -35.97 -3.82 -21.56
CA SER A 371 -37.03 -2.85 -21.28
C SER A 371 -37.83 -2.42 -22.51
N LYS A 372 -37.38 -2.73 -23.74
CA LYS A 372 -38.06 -2.35 -24.99
C LYS A 372 -39.49 -2.88 -25.12
N GLY A 373 -39.80 -4.01 -24.48
CA GLY A 373 -41.15 -4.57 -24.49
C GLY A 373 -42.13 -3.87 -23.56
N ALA A 374 -41.63 -3.09 -22.60
CA ALA A 374 -42.45 -2.45 -21.56
C ALA A 374 -42.52 -0.92 -21.69
N PHE A 375 -41.58 -0.31 -22.43
CA PHE A 375 -41.50 1.14 -22.61
C PHE A 375 -41.13 1.51 -24.04
N ASN A 376 -41.39 2.76 -24.41
CA ASN A 376 -41.02 3.30 -25.71
C ASN A 376 -39.49 3.22 -25.94
N SER A 377 -39.09 2.53 -27.00
CA SER A 377 -37.68 2.30 -27.36
C SER A 377 -36.90 3.59 -27.63
N SER A 378 -37.57 4.63 -28.14
CA SER A 378 -36.96 5.95 -28.36
C SER A 378 -36.52 6.57 -27.03
N ASN A 379 -37.42 6.57 -26.04
CA ASN A 379 -37.20 7.19 -24.74
C ASN A 379 -36.11 6.46 -23.93
N LEU A 380 -36.12 5.13 -24.00
CA LEU A 380 -35.10 4.31 -23.35
C LEU A 380 -33.69 4.56 -23.92
N ASN A 381 -33.59 4.73 -25.24
CA ASN A 381 -32.31 5.04 -25.90
C ASN A 381 -31.80 6.42 -25.47
N VAL A 382 -32.68 7.42 -25.36
CA VAL A 382 -32.33 8.76 -24.87
C VAL A 382 -31.83 8.71 -23.43
N LEU A 383 -32.53 8.03 -22.52
CA LEU A 383 -32.09 7.85 -21.13
C LEU A 383 -30.72 7.16 -21.05
N ARG A 384 -30.53 6.08 -21.82
CA ARG A 384 -29.26 5.34 -21.84
C ARG A 384 -28.10 6.20 -22.34
N CYS A 385 -28.28 6.90 -23.46
CA CYS A 385 -27.22 7.71 -24.07
C CYS A 385 -26.74 8.82 -23.12
N ILE A 386 -27.67 9.54 -22.49
CA ILE A 386 -27.33 10.62 -21.56
C ILE A 386 -26.68 10.03 -20.29
N TYR A 387 -27.23 8.95 -19.71
CA TYR A 387 -26.64 8.30 -18.53
C TYR A 387 -25.21 7.79 -18.77
N ILE A 388 -24.93 7.22 -19.94
CA ILE A 388 -23.57 6.76 -20.30
C ILE A 388 -22.59 7.94 -20.35
N LYS A 389 -23.00 9.10 -20.90
CA LYS A 389 -22.17 10.33 -20.91
C LYS A 389 -21.81 10.77 -19.49
N VAL A 390 -22.80 10.81 -18.58
CA VAL A 390 -22.61 11.18 -17.16
C VAL A 390 -21.73 10.17 -16.41
N ARG A 391 -21.84 8.89 -16.75
CA ARG A 391 -21.15 7.81 -16.03
C ARG A 391 -19.66 7.75 -16.36
N TYR A 392 -19.30 7.96 -17.62
CA TYR A 392 -17.90 7.86 -18.08
C TYR A 392 -17.19 9.23 -18.15
N GLY A 393 -17.70 10.24 -17.44
CA GLY A 393 -17.03 11.52 -17.21
C GLY A 393 -16.87 12.40 -18.44
N ASN A 394 -17.71 12.22 -19.47
CA ASN A 394 -17.57 12.94 -20.73
C ASN A 394 -18.49 14.19 -20.74
N LYS A 395 -17.88 15.35 -20.44
CA LYS A 395 -18.39 16.74 -20.57
C LYS A 395 -19.60 17.15 -19.71
N ASN A 396 -19.58 18.41 -19.26
CA ASN A 396 -20.71 19.14 -18.69
C ASN A 396 -21.96 18.91 -19.56
N ILE A 397 -22.99 18.36 -18.95
CA ILE A 397 -24.28 18.13 -19.57
C ILE A 397 -24.91 19.51 -19.80
N ASN A 398 -25.38 19.77 -21.02
CA ASN A 398 -26.12 21.00 -21.32
C ASN A 398 -27.52 20.93 -20.65
N GLU A 399 -28.06 22.05 -20.16
CA GLU A 399 -29.43 22.19 -19.69
C GLU A 399 -30.48 21.57 -20.65
N GLU A 400 -30.24 21.62 -21.96
CA GLU A 400 -31.11 20.98 -22.96
C GLU A 400 -31.11 19.45 -22.86
N GLU A 401 -29.94 18.83 -22.62
CA GLU A 401 -29.82 17.39 -22.44
C GLU A 401 -30.45 16.95 -21.12
N GLU A 402 -30.36 17.77 -20.07
CA GLU A 402 -31.04 17.51 -18.79
C GLU A 402 -32.56 17.60 -18.92
N LYS A 403 -33.09 18.65 -19.57
CA LYS A 403 -34.53 18.78 -19.86
C LYS A 403 -35.02 17.59 -20.68
N LYS A 404 -34.25 17.17 -21.69
CA LYS A 404 -34.55 16.00 -22.51
C LYS A 404 -34.55 14.71 -21.69
N PHE A 405 -33.60 14.53 -20.78
CA PHE A 405 -33.56 13.38 -19.87
C PHE A 405 -34.80 13.34 -18.96
N ASN A 406 -35.18 14.49 -18.40
CA ASN A 406 -36.31 14.59 -17.48
C ASN A 406 -37.65 14.30 -18.17
N LEU A 407 -37.89 14.87 -19.36
CA LEU A 407 -39.09 14.59 -20.14
C LEU A 407 -39.23 13.09 -20.46
N ASN A 408 -38.16 12.46 -20.94
CA ASN A 408 -38.17 11.03 -21.29
C ASN A 408 -38.34 10.14 -20.05
N TYR A 409 -37.79 10.55 -18.90
CA TYR A 409 -37.98 9.85 -17.63
C TYR A 409 -39.43 9.97 -17.14
N ASP A 410 -40.03 11.15 -17.22
CA ASP A 410 -41.41 11.40 -16.78
C ASP A 410 -42.43 10.67 -17.66
N GLU A 411 -42.20 10.58 -18.98
CA GLU A 411 -43.01 9.76 -19.88
C GLU A 411 -42.92 8.26 -19.57
N ILE A 412 -41.74 7.76 -19.21
CA ILE A 412 -41.58 6.36 -18.78
C ILE A 412 -42.27 6.10 -17.43
N LYS A 413 -42.29 7.11 -16.56
CA LYS A 413 -42.97 7.06 -15.26
C LYS A 413 -44.49 7.15 -15.39
N SER A 414 -45.01 7.84 -16.40
CA SER A 414 -46.46 7.99 -16.64
C SER A 414 -47.08 6.76 -17.30
N GLN A 415 -46.29 5.93 -17.98
CA GLN A 415 -46.68 4.63 -18.57
C GLN A 415 -46.96 3.55 -17.49
N LYS A 416 -47.55 3.93 -16.35
CA LYS A 416 -47.79 3.05 -15.18
C LYS A 416 -48.42 1.72 -15.57
#